data_AF-A0A3N4YW63-F1
#
_entry.id   AF-A0A3N4YW63-F1
#
_cell.length_a   1.000
_cell.length_b   1.000
_cell.length_c   1.000
_cell.angle_alpha   90.00
_cell.angle_beta   90.00
_cell.angle_gamma   90.00
#
_symmetry.space_group_name_H-M   'P 1'
#
loop_
_entity.id
_entity.type
_entity.pdbx_description
1 polymer ?
#
loop_
_entity_poly.entity_id
_entity_poly.type
_entity_poly.pdbx_seq_one_letter_code
_entity_poly.pdbx_strand_id
1 'polypeptide(L)'
;MKRLFRRRGHTPGALSPEDQAAVDQFRALLAALRDMETWTPGLYRDIAVRVGPLIERAHSRPGDDHGHDLIAVSLVHPDTQHAPAYLHGHQLGYTGKGWLRCETDKILGVWHAALTPLTHAAAGLDIPDDVGMKPAHYAVHVEARRKDNSGRILLHMGYPDLARLP
;
A
#
# COMPACT_ATOMS: atom_id res chain seq x y z
N MET A 1 -15.22 -39.42 -1.03
CA MET A 1 -15.83 -39.14 0.29
C MET A 1 -16.48 -37.76 0.25
N LYS A 2 -17.80 -37.67 0.47
CA LYS A 2 -18.57 -36.42 0.42
C LYS A 2 -18.29 -35.59 1.69
N ARG A 3 -17.75 -34.37 1.57
CA ARG A 3 -17.82 -33.36 2.64
C ARG A 3 -19.02 -32.46 2.37
N LEU A 4 -20.18 -32.90 2.83
CA LEU A 4 -21.38 -32.07 2.89
C LEU A 4 -21.17 -31.08 4.05
N PHE A 5 -20.95 -29.80 3.74
CA PHE A 5 -21.08 -28.72 4.71
C PHE A 5 -22.55 -28.61 5.11
N ARG A 6 -22.95 -29.37 6.13
CA ARG A 6 -24.27 -29.28 6.73
C ARG A 6 -24.15 -28.46 8.01
N ARG A 7 -24.22 -27.13 7.89
CA ARG A 7 -24.51 -26.27 9.07
C ARG A 7 -25.99 -26.49 9.42
N ARG A 8 -26.25 -27.35 10.40
CA ARG A 8 -27.58 -27.52 11.00
C ARG A 8 -27.42 -27.39 12.51
N GLY A 9 -27.97 -26.32 13.07
CA GLY A 9 -28.05 -26.08 14.51
C GLY A 9 -27.66 -24.65 14.89
N HIS A 10 -28.66 -23.78 15.08
CA HIS A 10 -28.55 -22.74 16.10
C HIS A 10 -28.68 -23.47 17.45
N THR A 11 -27.55 -23.83 18.05
CA THR A 11 -27.55 -24.33 19.43
C THR A 11 -27.47 -23.11 20.34
N PRO A 12 -28.46 -22.82 21.20
CA PRO A 12 -28.27 -21.86 22.27
C PRO A 12 -27.17 -22.41 23.19
N GLY A 13 -26.04 -21.73 23.24
CA GLY A 13 -24.85 -22.15 23.98
C GLY A 13 -23.74 -21.10 23.86
N ALA A 14 -22.79 -21.11 24.79
CA ALA A 14 -21.64 -20.21 24.74
C ALA A 14 -20.86 -20.43 23.44
N LEU A 15 -20.43 -19.34 22.79
CA LEU A 15 -19.58 -19.41 21.60
C LEU A 15 -18.32 -20.21 21.92
N SER A 16 -17.88 -21.02 20.96
CA SER A 16 -16.56 -21.61 21.07
C SER A 16 -15.49 -20.51 21.11
N PRO A 17 -14.30 -20.76 21.68
CA PRO A 17 -13.22 -19.78 21.64
C PRO A 17 -12.85 -19.32 20.21
N GLU A 18 -12.97 -20.22 19.23
CA GLU A 18 -12.73 -19.92 17.81
C GLU A 18 -13.80 -18.97 17.24
N ASP A 19 -15.08 -19.24 17.52
CA ASP A 19 -16.17 -18.37 17.08
C ASP A 19 -16.08 -16.98 17.74
N GLN A 20 -15.70 -16.94 19.03
CA GLN A 20 -15.50 -15.69 19.76
C GLN A 20 -14.35 -14.88 19.14
N ALA A 21 -13.22 -15.53 18.82
CA ALA A 21 -12.09 -14.89 18.16
C ALA A 21 -12.49 -14.30 16.79
N ALA A 22 -13.29 -15.03 15.99
CA ALA A 22 -13.77 -14.53 14.71
C ALA A 22 -14.69 -13.30 14.87
N VAL A 23 -15.57 -13.30 15.87
CA VAL A 23 -16.44 -12.15 16.20
C VAL A 23 -15.61 -10.95 16.64
N ASP A 24 -14.58 -11.16 17.45
CA ASP A 24 -13.73 -10.06 17.94
C ASP A 24 -12.85 -9.48 16.83
N GLN A 25 -12.33 -10.30 15.92
CA GLN A 25 -11.66 -9.83 14.70
C GLN A 25 -12.60 -8.98 13.82
N PHE A 26 -13.84 -9.43 13.62
CA PHE A 26 -14.82 -8.67 12.84
C PHE A 26 -15.18 -7.33 13.51
N ARG A 27 -15.32 -7.30 14.83
CA ARG A 27 -15.53 -6.05 15.58
C ARG A 27 -14.34 -5.11 15.47
N ALA A 28 -13.12 -5.62 15.57
CA ALA A 28 -11.90 -4.83 15.39
C ALA A 28 -11.81 -4.24 13.98
N LEU A 29 -12.20 -5.01 12.96
CA LEU A 29 -12.28 -4.54 11.58
C LEU A 29 -13.28 -3.39 11.43
N LEU A 30 -14.50 -3.55 11.96
CA LEU A 30 -15.53 -2.51 11.90
C LEU A 30 -15.10 -1.24 12.64
N ALA A 31 -14.45 -1.39 13.80
CA ALA A 31 -13.91 -0.26 14.55
C ALA A 31 -12.82 0.48 13.75
N ALA A 32 -11.89 -0.25 13.13
CA ALA A 32 -10.84 0.33 12.29
C ALA A 32 -11.39 1.08 11.07
N LEU A 33 -12.48 0.60 10.46
CA LEU A 33 -13.14 1.28 9.36
C LEU A 33 -13.91 2.53 9.80
N ARG A 34 -14.53 2.49 10.98
CA ARG A 34 -15.34 3.60 11.50
C ARG A 34 -14.47 4.77 11.97
N ASP A 35 -13.42 4.45 12.73
CA ASP A 35 -12.59 5.42 13.46
C ASP A 35 -11.15 5.39 12.94
N MET A 36 -10.98 5.41 11.62
CA MET A 36 -9.65 5.36 11.02
C MET A 36 -8.86 6.63 11.35
N GLU A 37 -7.63 6.48 11.86
CA GLU A 37 -6.75 7.61 12.13
C GLU A 37 -6.48 8.36 10.82
N THR A 38 -6.70 9.67 10.83
CA THR A 38 -6.47 10.51 9.65
C THR A 38 -4.98 10.49 9.30
N TRP A 39 -4.70 10.17 8.03
CA TRP A 39 -3.34 10.27 7.53
C TRP A 39 -2.94 11.74 7.36
N THR A 40 -1.72 12.07 7.79
CA THR A 40 -1.09 13.38 7.57
C THR A 40 0.20 13.18 6.79
N PRO A 41 0.45 13.96 5.71
CA PRO A 41 1.71 13.93 4.99
C PRO A 41 2.93 14.10 5.90
N GLY A 42 4.03 13.42 5.58
CA GLY A 42 5.29 13.51 6.32
C GLY A 42 5.40 12.63 7.56
N LEU A 43 4.30 12.01 8.03
CA LEU A 43 4.38 10.97 9.06
C LEU A 43 4.76 9.64 8.40
N TYR A 44 5.91 9.07 8.79
CA TYR A 44 6.44 7.82 8.26
C TYR A 44 5.66 6.60 8.79
N ARG A 45 4.39 6.50 8.39
CA ARG A 45 3.48 5.41 8.76
C ARG A 45 2.89 4.80 7.50
N ASP A 46 2.59 3.52 7.58
CA ASP A 46 1.83 2.89 6.51
C ASP A 46 0.40 3.41 6.52
N ILE A 47 -0.17 3.44 5.33
CA ILE A 47 -1.49 3.98 5.04
C ILE A 47 -2.38 2.90 4.44
N ALA A 48 -3.68 3.03 4.67
CA ALA A 48 -4.70 2.23 4.01
C ALA A 48 -5.13 2.94 2.71
N VAL A 49 -4.94 2.26 1.58
CA VAL A 49 -5.22 2.81 0.25
C VAL A 49 -6.24 1.94 -0.46
N ARG A 50 -7.25 2.55 -1.08
CA ARG A 50 -8.22 1.84 -1.90
C ARG A 50 -7.62 1.40 -3.24
N VAL A 51 -7.68 0.09 -3.52
CA VAL A 51 -7.29 -0.50 -4.80
C VAL A 51 -8.44 -1.34 -5.33
N GLY A 52 -9.16 -0.80 -6.32
CA GLY A 52 -10.41 -1.40 -6.79
C GLY A 52 -11.42 -1.56 -5.63
N PRO A 53 -11.97 -2.77 -5.41
CA PRO A 53 -12.92 -3.03 -4.32
C PRO A 53 -12.26 -3.30 -2.95
N LEU A 54 -10.92 -3.40 -2.89
CA LEU A 54 -10.18 -3.83 -1.71
C LEU A 54 -9.33 -2.69 -1.14
N ILE A 55 -8.80 -2.92 0.07
CA ILE A 55 -7.99 -1.96 0.81
C ILE A 55 -6.60 -2.56 0.99
N GLU A 56 -5.59 -1.83 0.55
CA GLU A 56 -4.21 -2.25 0.63
C GLU A 56 -3.41 -1.41 1.60
N ARG A 57 -2.45 -2.08 2.25
CA ARG A 57 -1.41 -1.41 2.99
C ARG A 57 -0.43 -0.81 1.99
N ALA A 58 -0.12 0.46 2.15
CA ALA A 58 0.90 1.12 1.34
C ALA A 58 1.85 1.91 2.24
N HIS A 59 3.10 2.01 1.79
CA HIS A 59 4.11 2.82 2.45
C HIS A 59 4.33 4.11 1.66
N SER A 60 4.17 5.27 2.32
CA SER A 60 4.42 6.58 1.71
C SER A 60 5.92 6.84 1.56
N ARG A 61 6.33 7.48 0.47
CA ARG A 61 7.71 7.98 0.30
C ARG A 61 7.81 9.44 0.74
N PRO A 62 8.67 9.78 1.71
CA PRO A 62 8.95 11.18 2.02
C PRO A 62 9.67 11.88 0.85
N GLY A 63 9.28 13.12 0.56
CA GLY A 63 9.98 14.00 -0.38
C GLY A 63 9.55 13.90 -1.84
N ASP A 64 8.44 13.20 -2.13
CA ASP A 64 7.82 13.13 -3.46
C ASP A 64 6.36 13.61 -3.44
N ASP A 65 6.15 14.74 -2.78
CA ASP A 65 4.85 15.41 -2.73
C ASP A 65 4.74 16.30 -3.98
N HIS A 66 4.25 15.74 -5.08
CA HIS A 66 4.01 16.47 -6.33
C HIS A 66 2.71 17.32 -6.24
N GLY A 67 2.62 18.16 -5.20
CA GLY A 67 1.42 18.90 -4.82
C GLY A 67 0.60 18.18 -3.74
N HIS A 68 -0.52 18.78 -3.34
CA HIS A 68 -1.35 18.27 -2.23
C HIS A 68 -2.21 17.06 -2.60
N ASP A 69 -2.32 16.74 -3.90
CA ASP A 69 -3.29 15.77 -4.40
C ASP A 69 -2.67 14.41 -4.78
N LEU A 70 -1.34 14.33 -4.91
CA LEU A 70 -0.62 13.14 -5.35
C LEU A 70 0.64 12.92 -4.51
N ILE A 71 0.78 11.69 -3.99
CA ILE A 71 1.99 11.24 -3.31
C ILE A 71 2.52 9.96 -3.95
N ALA A 72 3.79 9.65 -3.73
CA ALA A 72 4.31 8.33 -4.06
C ALA A 72 4.15 7.34 -2.93
N VAL A 73 3.71 6.14 -3.30
CA VAL A 73 3.51 5.01 -2.38
C VAL A 73 4.06 3.72 -2.97
N SER A 74 4.35 2.75 -2.13
CA SER A 74 4.57 1.37 -2.54
C SER A 74 3.57 0.47 -1.84
N LEU A 75 2.89 -0.43 -2.56
CA LEU A 75 2.00 -1.39 -1.93
C LEU A 75 2.83 -2.43 -1.16
N VAL A 76 2.40 -2.76 0.06
CA VAL A 76 3.12 -3.63 1.01
C VAL A 76 2.23 -4.81 1.37
N HIS A 77 2.82 -6.01 1.44
CA HIS A 77 2.08 -7.19 1.86
C HIS A 77 1.66 -7.02 3.34
N PRO A 78 0.40 -7.34 3.71
CA PRO A 78 -0.08 -7.09 5.08
C PRO A 78 0.75 -7.82 6.15
N ASP A 79 1.23 -9.03 5.84
CA ASP A 79 1.99 -9.86 6.79
C ASP A 79 3.49 -9.55 6.88
N THR A 80 4.02 -8.61 6.08
CA THR A 80 5.43 -8.24 6.13
C THR A 80 5.63 -6.97 6.95
N GLN A 81 6.67 -6.94 7.78
CA GLN A 81 6.97 -5.79 8.64
C GLN A 81 7.56 -4.58 7.88
N HIS A 82 8.02 -4.76 6.64
CA HIS A 82 8.70 -3.71 5.88
C HIS A 82 8.05 -3.48 4.52
N ALA A 83 8.00 -2.20 4.13
CA ALA A 83 7.91 -1.81 2.72
C ALA A 83 9.01 -2.57 1.96
N PRO A 84 8.71 -3.17 0.80
CA PRO A 84 9.61 -4.13 0.19
C PRO A 84 10.92 -3.46 -0.25
N ALA A 85 11.94 -3.52 0.60
CA ALA A 85 13.31 -3.40 0.18
C ALA A 85 13.74 -4.75 -0.37
N TYR A 86 13.47 -4.96 -1.67
CA TYR A 86 14.12 -5.94 -2.55
C TYR A 86 14.73 -7.17 -1.85
N LEU A 87 13.90 -8.02 -1.24
CA LEU A 87 14.33 -9.36 -0.84
C LEU A 87 13.69 -10.34 -1.82
N HIS A 88 14.51 -10.75 -2.79
CA HIS A 88 14.23 -11.75 -3.82
C HIS A 88 13.10 -11.35 -4.77
N GLY A 89 13.50 -10.69 -5.87
CA GLY A 89 12.63 -10.21 -6.95
C GLY A 89 11.40 -11.09 -7.14
N HIS A 90 10.24 -10.43 -7.01
CA HIS A 90 8.87 -10.96 -7.12
C HIS A 90 8.21 -11.54 -5.87
N GLN A 91 8.93 -12.00 -4.84
CA GLN A 91 8.25 -12.92 -3.91
C GLN A 91 7.61 -12.27 -2.67
N LEU A 92 8.00 -11.05 -2.27
CA LEU A 92 7.37 -10.35 -1.13
C LEU A 92 7.17 -8.84 -1.36
N GLY A 93 7.48 -8.36 -2.57
CA GLY A 93 7.07 -7.04 -3.05
C GLY A 93 5.70 -7.17 -3.67
N TYR A 94 4.69 -6.83 -2.89
CA TYR A 94 3.26 -6.95 -3.20
C TYR A 94 2.87 -6.36 -4.57
N THR A 95 3.72 -5.50 -5.17
CA THR A 95 3.82 -5.39 -6.64
C THR A 95 5.28 -5.34 -7.12
N GLY A 96 5.56 -5.86 -8.32
CA GLY A 96 6.80 -5.59 -9.06
C GLY A 96 6.85 -4.18 -9.68
N LYS A 97 5.83 -3.35 -9.42
CA LYS A 97 5.61 -2.05 -10.08
C LYS A 97 6.39 -0.90 -9.45
N GLY A 98 7.21 -1.17 -8.43
CA GLY A 98 7.96 -0.15 -7.72
C GLY A 98 7.02 0.83 -7.01
N TRP A 99 7.33 2.12 -7.13
CA TRP A 99 6.52 3.19 -6.55
C TRP A 99 5.38 3.60 -7.49
N LEU A 100 4.25 3.98 -6.92
CA LEU A 100 3.02 4.37 -7.60
C LEU A 100 2.63 5.78 -7.19
N ARG A 101 2.07 6.56 -8.11
CA ARG A 101 1.44 7.86 -7.83
C ARG A 101 0.02 7.62 -7.33
N CYS A 102 -0.16 7.79 -6.03
CA CYS A 102 -1.43 7.64 -5.34
C CYS A 102 -2.11 9.00 -5.20
N GLU A 103 -3.34 9.11 -5.67
CA GLU A 103 -4.22 10.23 -5.37
C GLU A 103 -4.55 10.21 -3.87
N THR A 104 -4.52 11.37 -3.21
CA THR A 104 -4.74 11.46 -1.76
C THR A 104 -6.18 11.09 -1.37
N ASP A 105 -7.13 11.16 -2.29
CA ASP A 105 -8.52 10.73 -2.11
C ASP A 105 -8.68 9.19 -2.00
N LYS A 106 -7.69 8.42 -2.46
CA LYS A 106 -7.64 6.95 -2.31
C LYS A 106 -7.18 6.54 -0.92
N ILE A 107 -6.60 7.47 -0.16
CA ILE A 107 -6.09 7.21 1.18
C ILE A 107 -7.25 7.30 2.17
N LEU A 108 -7.51 6.18 2.84
CA LEU A 108 -8.59 6.08 3.82
C LEU A 108 -8.12 6.54 5.21
N GLY A 109 -6.82 6.45 5.47
CA GLY A 109 -6.20 6.82 6.74
C GLY A 109 -4.92 6.03 7.00
N VAL A 110 -4.46 6.04 8.25
CA VAL A 110 -3.32 5.23 8.69
C VAL A 110 -3.71 3.74 8.67
N TRP A 111 -2.78 2.90 8.22
CA TRP A 111 -2.97 1.45 8.18
C TRP A 111 -3.22 0.89 9.59
N HIS A 112 -4.20 -0.01 9.70
CA HIS A 112 -4.49 -0.77 10.91
C HIS A 112 -4.51 -2.27 10.59
N ALA A 113 -3.86 -3.10 11.41
CA ALA A 113 -3.74 -4.54 11.15
C ALA A 113 -5.09 -5.28 11.06
N ALA A 114 -6.15 -4.76 11.68
CA ALA A 114 -7.49 -5.33 11.54
C ALA A 114 -8.06 -5.23 10.11
N LEU A 115 -7.47 -4.40 9.23
CA LEU A 115 -7.85 -4.28 7.82
C LEU A 115 -7.25 -5.39 6.94
N THR A 116 -6.31 -6.21 7.45
CA THR A 116 -5.67 -7.31 6.70
C THR A 116 -6.67 -8.19 5.92
N PRO A 117 -7.85 -8.59 6.47
CA PRO A 117 -8.82 -9.39 5.74
C PRO A 117 -9.42 -8.72 4.49
N LEU A 118 -9.23 -7.41 4.31
CA LEU A 118 -9.73 -6.63 3.16
C LEU A 118 -8.69 -6.43 2.05
N THR A 119 -7.56 -7.13 2.11
CA THR A 119 -6.50 -7.09 1.10
C THR A 119 -6.70 -8.15 0.02
N HIS A 120 -6.14 -7.96 -1.17
CA HIS A 120 -6.08 -8.99 -2.21
C HIS A 120 -5.35 -10.24 -1.71
N ALA A 121 -4.25 -10.07 -0.96
CA ALA A 121 -3.52 -11.16 -0.32
C ALA A 121 -4.45 -12.06 0.53
N ALA A 122 -5.27 -11.49 1.41
CA ALA A 122 -6.18 -12.25 2.25
C ALA A 122 -7.28 -12.97 1.45
N ALA A 123 -7.66 -12.44 0.30
CA ALA A 123 -8.59 -13.08 -0.63
C ALA A 123 -7.93 -14.17 -1.50
N GLY A 124 -6.61 -14.35 -1.41
CA GLY A 124 -5.86 -15.26 -2.30
C GLY A 124 -5.86 -14.78 -3.76
N LEU A 125 -5.96 -13.47 -3.97
CA LEU A 125 -5.99 -12.83 -5.28
C LEU A 125 -4.68 -12.10 -5.55
N ASP A 126 -4.27 -12.08 -6.81
CA ASP A 126 -3.19 -11.20 -7.27
C ASP A 126 -3.67 -9.75 -7.30
N ILE A 127 -2.74 -8.81 -7.14
CA ILE A 127 -3.03 -7.39 -7.37
C ILE A 127 -3.25 -7.17 -8.86
N PRO A 128 -4.31 -6.46 -9.27
CA PRO A 128 -4.58 -6.23 -10.68
C PRO A 128 -3.44 -5.48 -11.39
N ASP A 129 -3.25 -5.79 -12.67
CA ASP A 129 -2.29 -5.11 -13.54
C ASP A 129 -2.61 -3.61 -13.70
N ASP A 130 -3.88 -3.25 -13.62
CA ASP A 130 -4.32 -1.86 -13.48
C ASP A 130 -4.85 -1.62 -12.07
N VAL A 131 -4.06 -0.95 -11.24
CA VAL A 131 -4.44 -0.55 -9.87
C VAL A 131 -5.08 0.84 -9.84
N GLY A 132 -5.30 1.48 -11.00
CA GLY A 132 -5.78 2.86 -11.09
C GLY A 132 -4.75 3.89 -10.63
N MET A 133 -3.48 3.51 -10.49
CA MET A 133 -2.37 4.39 -10.11
C MET A 133 -1.24 4.24 -11.10
N LYS A 134 -0.73 5.38 -11.59
CA LYS A 134 0.39 5.39 -12.53
C LYS A 134 1.71 5.08 -11.81
N PRO A 135 2.69 4.44 -12.47
CA PRO A 135 4.03 4.34 -11.90
C PRO A 135 4.62 5.71 -11.57
N ALA A 136 5.28 5.82 -10.42
CA ALA A 136 6.11 6.96 -10.05
C ALA A 136 7.53 6.70 -10.59
N HIS A 137 7.79 7.21 -11.80
CA HIS A 137 9.13 7.18 -12.39
C HIS A 137 10.00 8.26 -11.75
N TYR A 138 11.18 7.87 -11.28
CA TYR A 138 12.17 8.80 -10.75
C TYR A 138 13.35 8.93 -11.68
N ALA A 139 13.86 10.16 -11.78
CA ALA A 139 15.19 10.42 -12.29
C ALA A 139 16.08 10.92 -11.15
N VAL A 140 17.23 10.29 -10.95
CA VAL A 140 18.30 10.80 -10.10
C VAL A 140 19.15 11.72 -10.96
N HIS A 141 19.25 12.98 -10.56
CA HIS A 141 20.12 13.99 -11.17
C HIS A 141 21.21 14.39 -10.18
N VAL A 142 22.46 14.04 -10.48
CA VAL A 142 23.63 14.46 -9.71
C VAL A 142 24.40 15.47 -10.52
N GLU A 143 24.49 16.70 -9.99
CA GLU A 143 25.25 17.79 -10.57
C GLU A 143 26.43 18.14 -9.68
N ALA A 144 27.63 18.27 -10.26
CA ALA A 144 28.73 18.94 -9.59
C ALA A 144 28.65 20.43 -9.91
N ARG A 145 28.41 21.27 -8.89
CA ARG A 145 28.45 22.74 -9.01
C ARG A 145 29.72 23.33 -8.42
N ARG A 146 30.24 24.36 -9.10
CA ARG A 146 31.31 25.25 -8.63
C ARG A 146 30.70 26.47 -7.93
N LYS A 147 31.54 27.22 -7.19
CA LYS A 147 31.13 28.43 -6.45
C LYS A 147 30.57 29.55 -7.36
N ASP A 148 30.96 29.58 -8.63
CA ASP A 148 30.44 30.51 -9.64
C ASP A 148 29.09 30.07 -10.23
N ASN A 149 28.46 29.06 -9.63
CA ASN A 149 27.20 28.45 -10.06
C ASN A 149 27.27 27.74 -11.44
N SER A 150 28.47 27.63 -12.04
CA SER A 150 28.69 26.74 -13.17
C SER A 150 28.72 25.29 -12.71
N GLY A 151 28.18 24.37 -13.50
CA GLY A 151 28.09 22.97 -13.12
C GLY A 151 28.19 22.01 -14.29
N ARG A 152 28.42 20.74 -13.98
CA ARG A 152 28.35 19.64 -14.94
C ARG A 152 27.54 18.50 -14.37
N ILE A 153 26.72 17.89 -15.22
CA ILE A 153 25.95 16.70 -14.88
C ILE A 153 26.94 15.54 -14.72
N LEU A 154 26.95 14.93 -13.53
CA LEU A 154 27.78 13.76 -13.25
C LEU A 154 27.01 12.46 -13.50
N LEU A 155 25.72 12.46 -13.19
CA LEU A 155 24.87 11.29 -13.33
C LEU A 155 23.43 11.73 -13.58
N HIS A 156 22.84 11.16 -14.61
CA HIS A 156 21.40 11.21 -14.83
C HIS A 156 20.91 9.77 -14.98
N MET A 157 20.03 9.33 -14.09
CA MET A 157 19.53 7.95 -14.08
C MET A 157 18.01 7.95 -13.90
N GLY A 158 17.26 7.61 -14.94
CA GLY A 158 15.79 7.61 -14.94
C GLY A 158 15.23 7.58 -16.36
N TYR A 159 13.93 7.32 -16.52
CA TYR A 159 13.28 7.37 -17.83
C TYR A 159 13.25 8.82 -18.34
N PRO A 160 13.66 9.09 -19.60
CA PRO A 160 13.52 10.41 -20.17
C PRO A 160 12.04 10.69 -20.38
N ASP A 161 11.48 11.62 -19.61
CA ASP A 161 10.25 12.26 -20.03
C ASP A 161 10.60 13.06 -21.29
N LEU A 162 10.13 12.59 -22.45
CA LEU A 162 10.42 13.19 -23.76
C LEU A 162 9.85 14.61 -23.92
N ALA A 163 9.25 15.17 -22.88
CA ALA A 163 8.73 16.51 -22.83
C ALA A 163 9.54 17.39 -21.86
N ARG A 164 10.81 17.67 -22.19
CA ARG A 164 11.54 18.94 -21.93
C ARG A 164 13.06 18.70 -21.97
N LEU A 165 13.62 18.86 -23.16
CA LEU A 165 14.93 19.49 -23.30
C LEU A 165 14.73 20.66 -24.27
N PRO A 166 15.25 21.88 -23.96
CA PRO A 166 15.36 22.94 -24.95
C PRO A 166 16.30 22.54 -26.09
#